data_AF-A0A3S4SNL8-F1
#
_entry.id   AF-A0A3S4SNL8-F1
#
_cell.length_a   1.000
_cell.length_b   1.000
_cell.length_c   1.000
_cell.angle_alpha   90.00
_cell.angle_beta   90.00
_cell.angle_gamma   90.00
#
_symmetry.space_group_name_H-M   'P 1'
#
loop_
_entity.id
_entity.type
_entity.pdbx_description
1 polymer ?
#
loop_
_entity_poly.entity_id
_entity_poly.type
_entity_poly.pdbx_seq_one_letter_code
_entity_poly.pdbx_strand_id
1 'polypeptide(L)'
;MSSPLRNRVRVLRTRGRESGSVSVFAIIIAAVLMLVAGLCIEGGRVLNTRATMADEAEQAARAGAQQLAEGGVRDGGAVVLDSGAATSAARSYLAASGESGGSQVEVTAQLVSVTVERDVPTTLLRLIGVSSIHVEVTGEARTAVGIYEEGM
;
A
#
# COMPACT_ATOMS: atom_id res chain seq x y z
N MET A 1 67.51 18.94 60.24
CA MET A 1 66.60 17.79 60.05
C MET A 1 65.72 18.04 58.84
N SER A 2 65.85 17.17 57.85
CA SER A 2 65.20 17.23 56.54
C SER A 2 63.74 16.77 56.65
N SER A 3 62.80 17.51 56.05
CA SER A 3 61.42 17.05 55.87
C SER A 3 61.09 17.07 54.38
N PRO A 4 60.82 15.92 53.73
CA PRO A 4 60.52 15.88 52.32
C PRO A 4 59.03 16.17 52.08
N LEU A 5 58.75 17.22 51.30
CA LEU A 5 57.41 17.49 50.80
C LEU A 5 57.06 16.42 49.75
N ARG A 6 56.13 15.53 50.12
CA ARG A 6 55.60 14.47 49.26
C ARG A 6 54.90 15.06 48.05
N ASN A 7 55.51 14.87 46.89
CA ASN A 7 54.93 15.11 45.59
C ASN A 7 53.71 14.18 45.37
N ARG A 8 52.49 14.74 45.35
CA ARG A 8 51.30 14.00 44.95
C ARG A 8 51.17 14.07 43.44
N VAL A 9 51.72 13.06 42.77
CA VAL A 9 51.44 12.81 41.35
C VAL A 9 49.95 12.50 41.22
N ARG A 10 49.18 13.46 40.67
CA ARG A 10 47.77 13.28 40.32
C ARG A 10 47.73 12.52 39.00
N VAL A 11 47.63 11.19 39.08
CA VAL A 11 47.41 10.35 37.89
C VAL A 11 46.01 10.64 37.38
N LEU A 12 45.89 11.47 36.35
CA LEU A 12 44.68 11.60 35.55
C LEU A 12 44.50 10.29 34.77
N ARG A 13 43.65 9.41 35.29
CA ARG A 13 43.32 8.13 34.68
C ARG A 13 42.48 8.37 33.44
N THR A 14 43.10 8.37 32.26
CA THR A 14 42.42 8.33 30.96
C THR A 14 41.91 6.91 30.69
N ARG A 15 40.84 6.48 31.36
CA ARG A 15 40.09 5.26 31.00
C ARG A 15 38.75 5.66 30.41
N GLY A 16 38.58 5.49 29.10
CA GLY A 16 37.26 5.62 28.46
C GLY A 16 37.24 5.85 26.95
N ARG A 17 38.38 6.12 26.29
CA ARG A 17 38.37 6.51 24.88
C ARG A 17 38.08 5.36 23.90
N GLU A 18 38.42 4.13 24.26
CA GLU A 18 38.14 2.93 23.44
C GLU A 18 36.74 2.34 23.71
N SER A 19 36.27 2.34 24.96
CA SER A 19 34.91 1.88 25.30
C SER A 19 33.85 2.83 24.74
N GLY A 20 34.14 4.13 24.70
CA GLY A 20 33.27 5.13 24.09
C GLY A 20 33.12 4.97 22.58
N SER A 21 34.22 4.68 21.86
CA SER A 21 34.15 4.49 20.40
C SER A 21 33.41 3.21 20.01
N VAL A 22 33.63 2.10 20.73
CA VAL A 22 32.90 0.84 20.53
C VAL A 22 31.42 1.01 20.86
N SER A 23 31.07 1.78 21.90
CA SER A 23 29.68 2.06 22.25
C SER A 23 28.98 2.91 21.19
N VAL A 24 29.63 3.96 20.67
CA VAL A 24 29.08 4.79 19.60
C VAL A 24 28.88 3.98 18.32
N PHE A 25 29.86 3.16 17.94
CA PHE A 25 29.74 2.28 16.78
C PHE A 25 28.59 1.28 16.92
N ALA A 26 28.46 0.64 18.09
CA ALA A 26 27.37 -0.30 18.36
C ALA A 26 25.99 0.38 18.32
N ILE A 27 25.86 1.61 18.84
CA ILE A 27 24.62 2.40 18.79
C ILE A 27 24.24 2.70 17.34
N ILE A 28 25.21 3.10 16.50
CA ILE A 28 24.95 3.38 15.08
C ILE A 28 24.47 2.12 14.36
N ILE A 29 25.14 0.97 14.57
CA ILE A 29 24.70 -0.30 13.98
C ILE A 29 23.29 -0.67 14.45
N ALA A 30 23.02 -0.57 15.75
CA ALA A 30 21.70 -0.87 16.29
C ALA A 30 20.62 0.02 15.68
N ALA A 31 20.90 1.31 15.50
CA ALA A 31 19.99 2.25 14.84
C ALA A 31 19.73 1.86 13.37
N VAL A 32 20.77 1.51 12.62
CA VAL A 32 20.62 1.05 11.23
C VAL A 32 19.82 -0.25 11.16
N LEU A 33 20.07 -1.21 12.05
CA LEU A 33 19.32 -2.47 12.10
C LEU A 33 17.84 -2.24 12.45
N MET A 34 17.53 -1.32 13.37
CA MET A 34 16.15 -0.92 13.66
C MET A 34 15.48 -0.28 12.45
N LEU A 35 16.19 0.55 11.68
CA LEU A 35 15.66 1.13 10.45
C LEU A 35 15.36 0.07 9.39
N VAL A 36 16.26 -0.89 9.19
CA VAL A 36 16.05 -2.01 8.24
C VAL A 36 14.89 -2.89 8.69
N ALA A 37 14.81 -3.21 9.98
CA ALA A 37 13.69 -3.97 10.54
C ALA A 37 12.35 -3.24 10.32
N GLY A 38 12.33 -1.92 10.52
CA GLY A 38 11.16 -1.10 10.21
C GLY A 38 10.77 -1.17 8.75
N LEU A 39 11.74 -0.97 7.85
CA LEU A 39 11.50 -1.08 6.42
C LEU A 39 10.88 -2.44 6.02
N CYS A 40 11.33 -3.54 6.61
CA CYS A 40 10.74 -4.85 6.36
C CYS A 40 9.28 -4.96 6.87
N ILE A 41 9.00 -4.48 8.08
CA ILE A 41 7.66 -4.53 8.69
C ILE A 41 6.68 -3.64 7.93
N GLU A 42 7.07 -2.39 7.68
CA GLU A 42 6.24 -1.43 6.95
C GLU A 42 6.11 -1.79 5.46
N GLY A 43 7.18 -2.28 4.83
CA GLY A 43 7.13 -2.78 3.46
C GLY A 43 6.15 -3.95 3.29
N GLY A 44 6.15 -4.88 4.26
CA GLY A 44 5.18 -5.98 4.29
C GLY A 44 3.72 -5.50 4.41
N ARG A 45 3.46 -4.50 5.25
CA ARG A 45 2.12 -3.87 5.36
C ARG A 45 1.66 -3.22 4.07
N VAL A 46 2.55 -2.46 3.41
CA VAL A 46 2.24 -1.81 2.13
C VAL A 46 1.92 -2.85 1.06
N LEU A 47 2.74 -3.91 0.96
CA LEU A 47 2.52 -4.97 -0.02
C LEU A 47 1.21 -5.73 0.22
N ASN A 48 0.90 -6.05 1.48
CA ASN A 48 -0.37 -6.67 1.85
C ASN A 48 -1.55 -5.76 1.49
N THR A 49 -1.46 -4.46 1.82
CA THR A 49 -2.51 -3.49 1.48
C THR A 49 -2.73 -3.41 -0.02
N ARG A 50 -1.65 -3.37 -0.80
CA ARG A 50 -1.72 -3.36 -2.26
C ARG A 50 -2.40 -4.61 -2.82
N ALA A 51 -2.11 -5.79 -2.27
CA ALA A 51 -2.76 -7.03 -2.69
C ALA A 51 -4.26 -7.01 -2.40
N THR A 52 -4.66 -6.61 -1.19
CA THR A 52 -6.07 -6.46 -0.82
C THR A 52 -6.81 -5.45 -1.71
N MET A 53 -6.21 -4.29 -1.96
CA MET A 53 -6.80 -3.27 -2.85
C MET A 53 -6.94 -3.78 -4.30
N ALA A 54 -6.01 -4.61 -4.77
CA ALA A 54 -6.10 -5.21 -6.09
C ALA A 54 -7.30 -6.15 -6.22
N ASP A 55 -7.49 -7.02 -5.22
CA ASP A 55 -8.63 -7.94 -5.18
C ASP A 55 -9.96 -7.15 -5.14
N GLU A 56 -10.02 -6.10 -4.32
CA GLU A 56 -11.20 -5.24 -4.19
C GLU A 56 -11.52 -4.48 -5.49
N ALA A 57 -10.50 -3.89 -6.13
CA ALA A 57 -10.67 -3.19 -7.42
C ALA A 57 -11.16 -4.15 -8.51
N GLU A 58 -10.61 -5.36 -8.57
CA GLU A 58 -11.03 -6.38 -9.53
C GLU A 58 -12.46 -6.87 -9.25
N GLN A 59 -12.84 -7.07 -7.98
CA GLN A 59 -14.20 -7.44 -7.60
C GLN A 59 -15.22 -6.32 -7.90
N ALA A 60 -14.86 -5.06 -7.65
CA ALA A 60 -15.68 -3.91 -8.02
C ALA A 60 -15.89 -3.83 -9.54
N ALA A 61 -14.81 -4.02 -10.32
CA ALA A 61 -14.88 -4.05 -11.76
C ALA A 61 -15.79 -5.18 -12.26
N ARG A 62 -15.65 -6.39 -11.68
CA ARG A 62 -16.52 -7.54 -11.99
C ARG A 62 -17.99 -7.26 -11.67
N ALA A 63 -18.29 -6.64 -10.54
CA ALA A 63 -19.66 -6.26 -10.18
C ALA A 63 -20.27 -5.30 -11.21
N GLY A 64 -19.50 -4.32 -11.69
CA GLY A 64 -19.93 -3.44 -12.78
C GLY A 64 -20.11 -4.18 -14.11
N ALA A 65 -19.17 -5.07 -14.45
CA ALA A 65 -19.23 -5.84 -15.70
C ALA A 65 -20.41 -6.83 -15.74
N GLN A 66 -20.83 -7.37 -14.60
CA GLN A 66 -22.04 -8.20 -14.50
C GLN A 66 -23.30 -7.41 -14.89
N GLN A 67 -23.42 -6.16 -14.44
CA GLN A 67 -24.56 -5.30 -14.80
C GLN A 67 -24.59 -4.93 -16.28
N LEU A 68 -23.42 -4.71 -16.89
CA LEU A 68 -23.32 -4.52 -18.34
C LEU A 68 -23.81 -5.77 -19.11
N ALA A 69 -23.49 -6.97 -18.62
CA ALA A 69 -23.93 -8.22 -19.24
C ALA A 69 -25.44 -8.48 -19.07
N GLU A 70 -26.01 -8.11 -17.92
CA GLU A 70 -27.44 -8.25 -17.62
C GLU A 70 -28.30 -7.28 -18.44
N GLY A 71 -27.84 -6.06 -18.70
CA GLY A 71 -28.52 -5.08 -19.57
C GLY A 71 -28.54 -5.46 -21.07
N GLY A 72 -27.75 -6.45 -21.48
CA GLY A 72 -27.57 -6.86 -22.88
C GLY A 72 -28.62 -7.82 -23.47
N VAL A 73 -29.82 -7.94 -22.89
CA VAL A 73 -30.82 -8.93 -23.30
C VAL A 73 -31.93 -8.33 -24.19
N ARG A 74 -31.82 -8.66 -25.49
CA ARG A 74 -32.85 -8.80 -26.55
C ARG A 74 -33.92 -7.70 -26.68
N ASP A 75 -33.67 -6.77 -27.61
CA ASP A 75 -34.72 -6.36 -28.55
C ASP A 75 -34.10 -5.99 -29.91
N GLY A 76 -34.14 -6.93 -30.87
CA GLY A 76 -34.12 -6.68 -32.32
C GLY A 76 -33.02 -5.86 -33.02
N GLY A 77 -32.09 -5.20 -32.33
CA GLY A 77 -31.06 -4.37 -32.95
C GLY A 77 -30.60 -3.24 -32.01
N ALA A 78 -29.30 -3.24 -31.71
CA ALA A 78 -28.56 -2.40 -30.77
C ALA A 78 -28.62 -2.86 -29.30
N VAL A 79 -27.51 -3.47 -28.86
CA VAL A 79 -27.20 -3.73 -27.45
C VAL A 79 -27.01 -2.36 -26.76
N VAL A 80 -27.99 -1.90 -25.98
CA VAL A 80 -27.83 -0.70 -25.15
C VAL A 80 -27.26 -1.13 -23.80
N LEU A 81 -25.96 -0.98 -23.64
CA LEU A 81 -25.27 -1.23 -22.37
C LEU A 81 -25.61 -0.12 -21.37
N ASP A 82 -26.14 -0.49 -20.21
CA ASP A 82 -26.40 0.46 -19.12
C ASP A 82 -25.13 0.73 -18.32
N SER A 83 -24.34 1.70 -18.81
CA SER A 83 -23.14 2.17 -18.12
C SER A 83 -23.43 2.82 -16.77
N GLY A 84 -24.65 3.33 -16.55
CA GLY A 84 -25.10 3.90 -15.29
C GLY A 84 -25.27 2.83 -14.21
N ALA A 85 -25.98 1.74 -14.54
CA ALA A 85 -26.14 0.59 -13.65
C ALA A 85 -24.78 -0.06 -13.30
N ALA A 86 -23.90 -0.20 -14.29
CA ALA A 86 -22.55 -0.72 -14.09
C ALA A 86 -21.70 0.15 -13.14
N THR A 87 -21.73 1.48 -13.34
CA THR A 87 -21.04 2.43 -12.45
C THR A 87 -21.60 2.36 -11.03
N SER A 88 -22.93 2.29 -10.90
CA SER A 88 -23.61 2.20 -9.61
C SER A 88 -23.24 0.92 -8.85
N ALA A 89 -23.20 -0.22 -9.53
CA ALA A 89 -22.82 -1.50 -8.94
C ALA A 89 -21.35 -1.51 -8.47
N ALA A 90 -20.43 -1.04 -9.31
CA ALA A 90 -19.01 -0.93 -8.93
C ALA A 90 -18.81 0.01 -7.73
N ARG A 91 -19.48 1.17 -7.70
CA ARG A 91 -19.43 2.09 -6.56
C ARG A 91 -20.08 1.53 -5.30
N SER A 92 -21.16 0.78 -5.44
CA SER A 92 -21.81 0.11 -4.31
C SER A 92 -20.90 -0.94 -3.69
N TYR A 93 -20.15 -1.67 -4.51
CA TYR A 93 -19.12 -2.59 -4.04
C TYR A 93 -18.04 -1.88 -3.23
N LEU A 94 -17.48 -0.79 -3.78
CA LEU A 94 -16.46 0.02 -3.10
C LEU A 94 -16.97 0.67 -1.81
N ALA A 95 -18.25 1.04 -1.76
CA ALA A 95 -18.89 1.52 -0.55
C ALA A 95 -18.97 0.43 0.54
N ALA A 96 -19.27 -0.80 0.14
CA ALA A 96 -19.34 -1.93 1.06
C ALA A 96 -17.96 -2.40 1.56
N SER A 97 -16.91 -2.27 0.74
CA SER A 97 -15.52 -2.59 1.14
C SER A 97 -14.84 -1.47 1.93
N GLY A 98 -15.43 -0.28 2.00
CA GLY A 98 -14.85 0.88 2.69
C GLY A 98 -13.80 1.64 1.87
N GLU A 99 -13.72 1.38 0.57
CA GLU A 99 -12.78 2.00 -0.38
C GLU A 99 -13.39 3.16 -1.17
N SER A 100 -14.43 3.80 -0.64
CA SER A 100 -15.16 4.85 -1.37
C SER A 100 -14.38 6.17 -1.49
N GLY A 101 -13.43 6.40 -0.56
CA GLY A 101 -12.60 7.60 -0.55
C GLY A 101 -11.36 7.40 -1.41
N GLY A 102 -11.24 8.15 -2.51
CA GLY A 102 -10.10 8.04 -3.43
C GLY A 102 -10.28 7.04 -4.57
N SER A 103 -11.43 6.38 -4.68
CA SER A 103 -11.72 5.46 -5.78
C SER A 103 -12.30 6.16 -7.01
N GLN A 104 -11.90 5.69 -8.19
CA GLN A 104 -12.43 6.12 -9.49
C GLN A 104 -13.00 4.91 -10.24
N VAL A 105 -14.12 5.10 -10.94
CA VAL A 105 -14.77 4.05 -11.73
C VAL A 105 -14.97 4.59 -13.14
N GLU A 106 -14.41 3.90 -14.12
CA GLU A 106 -14.57 4.19 -15.54
C GLU A 106 -15.28 3.01 -16.21
N VAL A 107 -16.35 3.31 -16.95
CA VAL A 107 -17.14 2.30 -17.65
C VAL A 107 -17.17 2.63 -19.13
N THR A 108 -16.80 1.64 -19.94
CA THR A 108 -16.95 1.65 -21.39
C THR A 108 -17.95 0.57 -21.80
N ALA A 109 -18.20 0.43 -23.09
CA ALA A 109 -19.16 -0.55 -23.60
C ALA A 109 -18.78 -2.02 -23.30
N GLN A 110 -17.51 -2.35 -23.09
CA GLN A 110 -17.10 -3.74 -22.85
C GLN A 110 -16.13 -3.92 -21.67
N LEU A 111 -15.75 -2.83 -21.01
CA LEU A 111 -14.74 -2.82 -19.96
C LEU A 111 -15.20 -1.91 -18.83
N VAL A 112 -15.11 -2.42 -17.61
CA VAL A 112 -15.17 -1.64 -16.37
C VAL A 112 -13.77 -1.60 -15.79
N SER A 113 -13.27 -0.39 -15.53
CA SER A 113 -12.01 -0.13 -14.85
C SER A 113 -12.29 0.56 -13.52
N VAL A 114 -11.65 0.09 -12.46
CA VAL A 114 -11.80 0.63 -11.11
C VAL A 114 -10.42 0.90 -10.55
N THR A 115 -10.15 2.15 -10.20
CA THR A 115 -8.92 2.58 -9.52
C THR A 115 -9.23 2.85 -8.06
N VAL A 116 -8.39 2.36 -7.15
CA VAL A 116 -8.49 2.59 -5.70
C VAL A 116 -7.15 3.14 -5.20
N GLU A 117 -7.23 4.15 -4.35
CA GLU A 117 -6.07 4.85 -3.80
C GLU A 117 -6.13 4.90 -2.26
N ARG A 118 -4.99 4.71 -1.60
CA ARG A 118 -4.88 4.80 -0.14
C ARG A 118 -3.47 5.20 0.31
N ASP A 119 -3.41 6.04 1.34
CA ASP A 119 -2.17 6.32 2.07
C ASP A 119 -1.96 5.33 3.23
N VAL A 120 -0.85 4.61 3.20
CA VAL A 120 -0.45 3.68 4.27
C VAL A 120 0.49 4.40 5.24
N PRO A 121 0.10 4.61 6.51
CA PRO A 121 0.97 5.27 7.48
C PRO A 121 2.17 4.39 7.85
N THR A 122 3.32 5.02 8.04
CA THR A 122 4.57 4.39 8.46
C THR A 122 4.92 4.79 9.89
N THR A 123 5.54 3.89 10.66
CA THR A 123 5.91 4.16 12.07
C THR A 123 7.42 4.36 12.21
N LEU A 124 8.24 3.39 11.81
CA LEU A 124 9.69 3.48 11.93
C LEU A 124 10.30 4.36 10.84
N LEU A 125 9.80 4.30 9.61
CA LEU A 125 10.24 5.21 8.55
C LEU A 125 9.90 6.69 8.82
N ARG A 126 8.97 6.98 9.74
CA ARG A 126 8.68 8.35 10.16
C ARG A 126 9.87 9.00 10.87
N LEU A 127 10.73 8.21 11.52
CA LEU A 127 11.97 8.70 12.16
C LEU A 127 12.96 9.27 11.15
N ILE A 128 12.87 8.87 9.89
CA ILE A 128 13.69 9.39 8.78
C ILE A 128 12.90 10.29 7.82
N GLY A 129 11.71 10.76 8.23
CA GLY A 129 10.93 11.76 7.50
C GLY A 129 9.89 11.22 6.52
N VAL A 130 9.71 9.90 6.41
CA VAL A 130 8.67 9.30 5.57
C VAL A 130 7.48 8.94 6.46
N SER A 131 6.39 9.72 6.40
CA SER A 131 5.20 9.52 7.25
C SER A 131 4.11 8.62 6.66
N SER A 132 4.09 8.45 5.34
CA SER A 132 3.11 7.64 4.64
C SER A 132 3.65 7.21 3.28
N ILE A 133 3.07 6.14 2.74
CA ILE A 133 3.32 5.66 1.38
C ILE A 133 1.98 5.63 0.65
N HIS A 134 1.90 6.35 -0.46
CA HIS A 134 0.72 6.35 -1.33
C HIS A 134 0.68 5.08 -2.18
N VAL A 135 -0.48 4.41 -2.22
CA VAL A 135 -0.72 3.19 -2.98
C VAL A 135 -1.91 3.41 -3.90
N GLU A 136 -1.72 3.14 -5.19
CA GLU A 136 -2.75 3.21 -6.23
C GLU A 136 -2.79 1.86 -6.96
N VAL A 137 -3.99 1.33 -7.17
CA VAL A 137 -4.22 0.05 -7.86
C VAL A 137 -5.43 0.16 -8.77
N THR A 138 -5.31 -0.39 -9.98
CA THR A 138 -6.41 -0.49 -10.96
C THR A 138 -6.78 -1.94 -11.19
N GLY A 139 -8.07 -2.25 -11.12
CA GLY A 139 -8.68 -3.53 -11.48
C GLY A 139 -9.61 -3.36 -12.68
N GLU A 140 -9.59 -4.34 -13.58
CA GLU A 140 -10.35 -4.31 -14.83
C GLU A 140 -11.21 -5.56 -15.00
N ALA A 141 -12.40 -5.42 -15.56
CA ALA A 141 -13.26 -6.55 -15.91
C ALA A 141 -13.97 -6.30 -17.24
N ARG A 142 -14.00 -7.33 -18.09
CA ARG A 142 -14.68 -7.29 -19.39
C ARG A 142 -15.96 -8.09 -19.38
N THR A 143 -16.95 -7.58 -20.11
CA THR A 143 -18.21 -8.29 -20.35
C THR A 143 -18.00 -9.39 -21.38
N ALA A 144 -18.22 -10.65 -21.00
CA ALA A 144 -18.31 -11.74 -21.97
C ALA A 144 -19.74 -11.77 -22.54
N VAL A 145 -19.92 -11.24 -23.75
CA VAL A 145 -21.16 -11.43 -24.50
C VAL A 145 -21.18 -12.88 -24.95
N GLY A 146 -22.21 -13.64 -24.56
CA GLY A 146 -22.33 -15.05 -24.89
C GLY A 146 -22.19 -15.30 -26.40
N ILE A 147 -21.32 -16.23 -26.75
CA ILE A 147 -21.19 -16.87 -28.06
C ILE A 147 -22.51 -17.57 -28.43
N TYR A 148 -23.44 -16.84 -29.06
CA TYR A 148 -24.59 -17.41 -29.76
C TYR A 148 -24.30 -17.43 -31.27
N GLU A 149 -23.14 -17.95 -31.67
CA GLU A 149 -22.77 -18.15 -33.08
C GLU A 149 -22.08 -19.52 -33.21
N GLU A 150 -22.82 -20.62 -33.01
CA GLU A 150 -22.45 -21.90 -33.62
C GLU A 150 -23.72 -22.67 -34.06
N GLY A 151 -24.00 -22.59 -35.37
CA GLY A 151 -24.59 -23.68 -36.15
C GLY A 151 -26.11 -23.79 -36.20
N MET A 152 -26.74 -23.13 -37.18
CA MET A 152 -27.74 -23.79 -38.03
C MET A 152 -27.77 -23.17 -39.42
#